data_AF-A0A7V2G1I9-F1
#
_entry.id   AF-A0A7V2G1I9-F1
#
_cell.length_a   1.000
_cell.length_b   1.000
_cell.length_c   1.000
_cell.angle_alpha   90.00
_cell.angle_beta   90.00
_cell.angle_gamma   90.00
#
_symmetry.space_group_name_H-M   'P 1'
#
loop_
_entity.id
_entity.type
_entity.pdbx_description
1 polymer ?
#
loop_
_entity_poly.entity_id
_entity_poly.type
_entity_poly.pdbx_seq_one_letter_code
_entity_poly.pdbx_strand_id
1 'polypeptide(L)'
;MSAAPRRRAGRWWWALGALVAVATAVFAWSRVGMLNLPAVPADLTAEAAGLAELEEMKLLDAAVWSEAPPDAAPPIPEGMSREAVRLVREGIQAVRRGEEEAGLERMRQGIRLEPDNLVLANAYRMVTFGLKRDYLKAALQGDSLAPEFPPHLKEQPVAFLKELDERRSTRETKLQLALAWVDHMLLFPALEIKAPASVESVDILTKIIDGGHPGYAPALLARGLNHLHRPARLVWPESAKTPKDAAVRDVALCVAVGRKFGAGSKRLQATLAVALGDAYVKAGRLNVARSWWQIAQNLCREKDVQQAVRRRYAWRDEEIVDRLEEELDRSRSELDRPMTDLSLMWN
;
A
#
# COMPACT_ATOMS: atom_id res chain seq x y z
N MET A 1 -60.37 44.50 -1.00
CA MET A 1 -59.10 44.17 -0.34
C MET A 1 -59.35 43.02 0.62
N SER A 2 -58.83 41.81 0.35
CA SER A 2 -58.77 40.74 1.34
C SER A 2 -57.52 39.90 1.05
N ALA A 3 -56.61 39.87 2.02
CA ALA A 3 -55.26 39.32 1.89
C ALA A 3 -55.25 37.82 2.23
N ALA A 4 -54.62 37.03 1.37
CA ALA A 4 -54.45 35.58 1.53
C ALA A 4 -53.35 35.23 2.55
N PRO A 5 -53.56 34.29 3.49
CA PRO A 5 -52.50 33.73 4.32
C PRO A 5 -52.03 32.39 3.73
N ARG A 6 -51.11 32.41 2.77
CA ARG A 6 -50.54 31.18 2.16
C ARG A 6 -49.00 31.11 2.23
N ARG A 7 -48.40 31.45 3.37
CA ARG A 7 -46.93 31.40 3.55
C ARG A 7 -46.40 30.51 4.68
N ARG A 8 -47.26 29.87 5.50
CA ARG A 8 -46.79 28.99 6.60
C ARG A 8 -46.57 27.53 6.20
N ALA A 9 -47.32 27.01 5.23
CA ALA A 9 -47.21 25.61 4.82
C ALA A 9 -45.85 25.27 4.19
N GLY A 10 -45.31 26.15 3.34
CA GLY A 10 -44.04 25.89 2.63
C GLY A 10 -42.82 25.73 3.56
N ARG A 11 -42.77 26.49 4.67
CA ARG A 11 -41.64 26.42 5.61
C ARG A 11 -41.52 25.07 6.33
N TRP A 12 -42.65 24.41 6.61
CA TRP A 12 -42.65 23.08 7.25
C TRP A 12 -42.15 21.99 6.30
N TRP A 13 -42.51 22.05 5.02
CA TRP A 13 -42.00 21.13 4.01
C TRP A 13 -40.50 21.28 3.77
N TRP A 14 -39.97 22.51 3.80
CA TRP A 14 -38.54 22.75 3.73
C TRP A 14 -37.78 22.25 4.97
N ALA A 15 -38.33 22.44 6.17
CA ALA A 15 -37.72 21.92 7.40
C ALA A 15 -37.72 20.39 7.44
N LEU A 16 -38.82 19.75 7.01
CA LEU A 16 -38.92 18.29 6.91
C LEU A 16 -37.96 17.75 5.83
N GLY A 17 -37.87 18.41 4.68
CA GLY A 17 -36.92 18.06 3.61
C GLY A 17 -35.47 18.18 4.07
N ALA A 18 -35.12 19.26 4.79
CA ALA A 18 -33.79 19.43 5.37
C ALA A 18 -33.49 18.38 6.44
N LEU A 19 -34.45 18.04 7.29
CA LEU A 19 -34.28 17.03 8.34
C LEU A 19 -34.14 15.62 7.76
N VAL A 20 -34.90 15.29 6.70
CA VAL A 20 -34.71 14.04 5.94
C VAL A 20 -33.37 14.04 5.22
N ALA A 21 -32.93 15.16 4.64
CA ALA A 21 -31.61 15.27 4.00
C ALA A 21 -30.46 15.13 5.00
N VAL A 22 -30.57 15.73 6.19
CA VAL A 22 -29.60 15.56 7.28
C VAL A 22 -29.66 14.15 7.83
N ALA A 23 -30.84 13.56 8.04
CA ALA A 23 -30.98 12.18 8.50
C ALA A 23 -30.43 11.19 7.47
N THR A 24 -30.65 11.40 6.17
CA THR A 24 -30.06 10.57 5.11
C THR A 24 -28.57 10.82 4.94
N ALA A 25 -28.08 12.05 5.13
CA ALA A 25 -26.64 12.33 5.16
C ALA A 25 -25.96 11.68 6.37
N VAL A 26 -26.57 11.75 7.55
CA VAL A 26 -26.10 11.08 8.78
C VAL A 26 -26.20 9.56 8.64
N PHE A 27 -27.25 9.03 8.01
CA PHE A 27 -27.40 7.60 7.75
C PHE A 27 -26.46 7.11 6.64
N ALA A 28 -26.18 7.94 5.62
CA ALA A 28 -25.15 7.68 4.60
C ALA A 28 -23.74 7.77 5.18
N TRP A 29 -23.52 8.63 6.18
CA TRP A 29 -22.29 8.71 6.94
C TRP A 29 -22.15 7.52 7.90
N SER A 30 -23.26 7.05 8.51
CA SER A 30 -23.32 5.84 9.32
C SER A 30 -23.30 4.54 8.51
N ARG A 31 -23.30 4.61 7.17
CA ARG A 31 -23.03 3.45 6.26
C ARG A 31 -21.62 2.86 6.39
N VAL A 32 -20.89 3.15 7.46
CA VAL A 32 -19.86 2.24 7.98
C VAL A 32 -20.41 0.79 8.05
N GLY A 33 -21.71 0.62 8.36
CA GLY A 33 -22.39 -0.67 8.33
C GLY A 33 -22.74 -1.25 6.95
N MET A 34 -22.78 -0.44 5.87
CA MET A 34 -23.09 -0.94 4.51
C MET A 34 -21.83 -1.35 3.73
N LEU A 35 -20.67 -0.84 4.16
CA LEU A 35 -19.36 -1.14 3.57
C LEU A 35 -18.55 -2.17 4.38
N ASN A 36 -19.11 -2.69 5.48
CA ASN A 36 -18.48 -3.64 6.38
C ASN A 36 -17.08 -3.20 6.84
N LEU A 37 -16.88 -1.91 7.07
CA LEU A 37 -15.62 -1.42 7.63
C LEU A 37 -15.59 -1.69 9.14
N PRO A 38 -14.47 -2.18 9.70
CA PRO A 38 -14.34 -2.37 11.13
C PRO A 38 -14.35 -1.03 11.86
N ALA A 39 -14.75 -1.05 13.13
CA ALA A 39 -14.63 0.11 14.00
C ALA A 39 -13.14 0.39 14.29
N VAL A 40 -12.75 1.67 14.29
CA VAL A 40 -11.42 2.11 14.70
C VAL A 40 -11.51 2.59 16.15
N PRO A 41 -10.58 2.20 17.04
CA PRO A 41 -10.56 2.69 18.42
C PRO A 41 -10.57 4.22 18.48
N ALA A 42 -11.40 4.79 19.35
CA ALA A 42 -11.59 6.23 19.44
C ALA A 42 -10.30 6.96 19.85
N ASP A 43 -9.52 6.32 20.73
CA ASP A 43 -8.25 6.74 21.30
C ASP A 43 -7.03 6.52 20.40
N LEU A 44 -7.16 5.80 19.26
CA LEU A 44 -6.06 5.66 18.30
C LEU A 44 -5.60 7.05 17.83
N THR A 45 -4.32 7.37 18.01
CA THR A 45 -3.68 8.62 17.56
C THR A 45 -3.08 8.47 16.15
N ALA A 46 -2.80 9.58 15.48
CA ALA A 46 -2.14 9.56 14.16
C ALA A 46 -0.75 8.90 14.24
N GLU A 47 0.00 9.19 15.30
CA GLU A 47 1.32 8.59 15.57
C GLU A 47 1.25 7.07 15.78
N ALA A 48 0.32 6.60 16.61
CA ALA A 48 0.10 5.17 16.83
C ALA A 48 -0.37 4.46 15.54
N ALA A 49 -1.08 5.17 14.67
CA ALA A 49 -1.49 4.68 13.36
C ALA A 49 -0.36 4.72 12.31
N GLY A 50 0.80 5.32 12.59
CA GLY A 50 1.87 5.51 11.61
C GLY A 50 1.55 6.53 10.53
N LEU A 51 0.67 7.48 10.86
CA LEU A 51 0.15 8.53 9.99
C LEU A 51 0.45 9.94 10.56
N ALA A 52 1.35 10.03 11.55
CA ALA A 52 1.94 11.31 11.93
C ALA A 52 2.95 11.75 10.85
N GLU A 53 3.18 13.06 10.79
CA GLU A 53 4.25 13.65 9.97
C GLU A 53 4.18 13.36 8.46
N LEU A 54 2.96 13.14 7.92
CA LEU A 54 2.80 12.82 6.50
C LEU A 54 3.30 13.93 5.57
N GLU A 55 3.17 15.20 5.96
CA GLU A 55 3.67 16.33 5.16
C GLU A 55 5.20 16.38 5.17
N GLU A 56 5.83 16.10 6.31
CA GLU A 56 7.28 15.99 6.45
C GLU A 56 7.82 14.81 5.62
N MET A 57 7.14 13.66 5.66
CA MET A 57 7.47 12.51 4.80
C MET A 57 7.35 12.85 3.31
N LYS A 58 6.32 13.62 2.93
CA LYS A 58 6.13 14.10 1.56
C LYS A 58 7.25 15.04 1.10
N LEU A 59 7.62 16.01 1.93
CA LEU A 59 8.72 16.93 1.65
C LEU A 59 10.05 16.18 1.52
N LEU A 60 10.29 15.23 2.42
CA LEU A 60 11.48 14.39 2.38
C LEU A 60 11.52 13.53 1.11
N ASP A 61 10.40 12.91 0.71
CA ASP A 61 10.31 12.10 -0.51
C ASP A 61 10.64 12.96 -1.74
N ALA A 62 10.06 14.16 -1.83
CA ALA A 62 10.39 15.12 -2.87
C ALA A 62 11.88 15.50 -2.88
N ALA A 63 12.50 15.70 -1.71
CA ALA A 63 13.93 16.01 -1.60
C ALA A 63 14.84 14.85 -2.05
N VAL A 64 14.47 13.61 -1.70
CA VAL A 64 15.21 12.38 -2.05
C VAL A 64 15.17 12.12 -3.56
N TRP A 65 14.02 12.33 -4.19
CA TRP A 65 13.83 12.08 -5.63
C TRP A 65 14.18 13.26 -6.52
N SER A 66 14.54 14.42 -5.94
CA SER A 66 14.89 15.63 -6.67
C SER A 66 16.14 15.46 -7.55
N GLU A 67 16.03 15.91 -8.79
CA GLU A 67 17.17 16.06 -9.72
C GLU A 67 17.81 17.45 -9.64
N ALA A 68 17.20 18.39 -8.91
CA ALA A 68 17.71 19.73 -8.77
C ALA A 68 19.05 19.74 -7.99
N PRO A 69 19.94 20.70 -8.27
CA PRO A 69 21.12 20.95 -7.45
C PRO A 69 20.76 21.15 -5.96
N PRO A 70 21.69 20.92 -5.02
CA PRO A 70 21.42 21.04 -3.59
C PRO A 70 20.74 22.36 -3.18
N ASP A 71 21.11 23.48 -3.80
CA ASP A 71 20.61 24.82 -3.48
C ASP A 71 19.18 25.07 -3.99
N ALA A 72 18.67 24.23 -4.90
CA ALA A 72 17.34 24.32 -5.48
C ALA A 72 16.45 23.11 -5.14
N ALA A 73 16.96 22.17 -4.35
CA ALA A 73 16.21 21.00 -3.90
C ALA A 73 15.15 21.40 -2.84
N PRO A 74 14.04 20.64 -2.74
CA PRO A 74 13.08 20.81 -1.66
C PRO A 74 13.76 20.81 -0.28
N PRO A 75 13.26 21.60 0.69
CA PRO A 75 13.84 21.65 2.01
C PRO A 75 13.71 20.29 2.70
N ILE A 76 14.76 19.92 3.43
CA ILE A 76 14.76 18.73 4.29
C ILE A 76 14.11 19.13 5.62
N PRO A 77 13.10 18.39 6.13
CA PRO A 77 12.47 18.66 7.42
C PRO A 77 13.47 18.75 8.57
N GLU A 78 13.12 19.53 9.60
CA GLU A 78 13.94 19.66 10.81
C GLU A 78 14.06 18.32 11.54
N GLY A 79 15.22 18.07 12.14
CA GLY A 79 15.50 16.81 12.85
C GLY A 79 16.00 15.65 11.97
N MET A 80 15.94 15.78 10.64
CA MET A 80 16.46 14.75 9.72
C MET A 80 17.92 15.00 9.32
N SER A 81 18.69 13.92 9.22
CA SER A 81 20.09 13.93 8.78
C SER A 81 20.20 14.31 7.31
N ARG A 82 20.68 15.54 7.05
CA ARG A 82 20.98 16.03 5.69
C ARG A 82 21.95 15.12 4.95
N GLU A 83 22.88 14.52 5.69
CA GLU A 83 23.87 13.58 5.15
C GLU A 83 23.20 12.28 4.68
N ALA A 84 22.26 11.73 5.46
CA ALA A 84 21.50 10.55 5.07
C ALA A 84 20.72 10.80 3.77
N VAL A 85 20.01 11.92 3.68
CA VAL A 85 19.25 12.32 2.49
C VAL A 85 20.17 12.49 1.29
N ARG A 86 21.31 13.17 1.46
CA ARG A 86 22.32 13.37 0.41
C ARG A 86 22.81 12.04 -0.15
N LEU A 87 23.19 11.10 0.72
CA LEU A 87 23.68 9.78 0.32
C LEU A 87 22.63 8.98 -0.46
N VAL A 88 21.37 8.97 -0.01
CA VAL A 88 20.28 8.28 -0.71
C VAL A 88 20.01 8.92 -2.07
N ARG A 89 19.92 10.25 -2.14
CA ARG A 89 19.71 10.98 -3.40
C ARG A 89 20.84 10.73 -4.40
N GLU A 90 22.10 10.84 -3.96
CA GLU A 90 23.26 10.53 -4.81
C GLU A 90 23.26 9.08 -5.28
N GLY A 91 22.83 8.14 -4.41
CA GLY A 91 22.67 6.75 -4.77
C GLY A 91 21.63 6.51 -5.85
N ILE A 92 20.45 7.16 -5.76
CA ILE A 92 19.41 7.12 -6.80
C ILE A 92 19.96 7.65 -8.13
N GLN A 93 20.66 8.79 -8.10
CA GLN A 93 21.26 9.37 -9.30
C GLN A 93 22.34 8.47 -9.91
N ALA A 94 23.16 7.81 -9.09
CA ALA A 94 24.15 6.84 -9.54
C ALA A 94 23.49 5.64 -10.24
N VAL A 95 22.45 5.06 -9.65
CA VAL A 95 21.67 3.98 -10.30
C VAL A 95 21.12 4.43 -11.65
N ARG A 96 20.58 5.65 -11.76
CA ARG A 96 20.07 6.20 -13.03
C ARG A 96 21.16 6.38 -14.09
N ARG A 97 22.43 6.54 -13.70
CA ARG A 97 23.59 6.59 -14.60
C ARG A 97 24.15 5.19 -14.95
N GLY A 98 23.56 4.11 -14.43
CA GLY A 98 24.04 2.74 -14.60
C GLY A 98 25.09 2.31 -13.57
N GLU A 99 25.40 3.14 -12.56
CA GLU A 99 26.32 2.83 -11.47
C GLU A 99 25.58 2.07 -10.34
N GLU A 100 24.91 0.96 -10.67
CA GLU A 100 23.95 0.28 -9.78
C GLU A 100 24.54 -0.11 -8.43
N GLU A 101 25.66 -0.85 -8.41
CA GLU A 101 26.27 -1.36 -7.18
C GLU A 101 26.68 -0.23 -6.23
N ALA A 102 27.42 0.75 -6.76
CA ALA A 102 27.87 1.92 -6.00
C ALA A 102 26.68 2.76 -5.52
N GLY A 103 25.66 2.92 -6.36
CA GLY A 103 24.44 3.64 -6.03
C GLY A 103 23.67 2.99 -4.90
N LEU A 104 23.42 1.68 -4.98
CA LEU A 104 22.73 0.92 -3.93
C LEU A 104 23.51 0.94 -2.61
N GLU A 105 24.85 0.82 -2.63
CA GLU A 105 25.64 0.92 -1.40
C GLU A 105 25.54 2.30 -0.76
N ARG A 106 25.55 3.37 -1.57
CA ARG A 106 25.38 4.73 -1.06
C ARG A 106 24.02 4.94 -0.40
N MET A 107 22.96 4.38 -0.99
CA MET A 107 21.62 4.40 -0.37
C MET A 107 21.62 3.66 0.97
N ARG A 108 22.24 2.48 1.05
CA ARG A 108 22.38 1.72 2.30
C ARG A 108 23.14 2.50 3.37
N GLN A 109 24.22 3.20 3.01
CA GLN A 109 24.95 4.07 3.93
C GLN A 109 24.07 5.19 4.49
N GLY A 110 23.28 5.85 3.64
CA GLY A 110 22.33 6.87 4.09
C GLY A 110 21.28 6.30 5.05
N ILE A 111 20.70 5.14 4.74
CA ILE A 111 19.72 4.48 5.62
C ILE A 111 20.34 4.06 6.96
N ARG A 112 21.59 3.62 6.99
CA ARG A 112 22.27 3.28 8.26
C ARG A 112 22.39 4.47 9.22
N LEU A 113 22.40 5.71 8.70
CA LEU A 113 22.41 6.93 9.53
C LEU A 113 21.02 7.24 10.13
N GLU A 114 19.95 6.83 9.45
CA GLU A 114 18.55 7.11 9.77
C GLU A 114 17.70 5.84 9.61
N PRO A 115 17.95 4.78 10.41
CA PRO A 115 17.42 3.43 10.17
C PRO A 115 15.90 3.32 10.28
N ASP A 116 15.26 4.20 11.06
CA ASP A 116 13.81 4.23 11.26
C ASP A 116 13.10 5.11 10.21
N ASN A 117 13.84 5.76 9.31
CA ASN A 117 13.27 6.66 8.33
C ASN A 117 12.62 5.87 7.18
N LEU A 118 11.28 5.81 7.22
CA LEU A 118 10.49 5.04 6.25
C LEU A 118 10.64 5.54 4.82
N VAL A 119 10.87 6.84 4.60
CA VAL A 119 11.01 7.42 3.25
C VAL A 119 12.31 6.95 2.61
N LEU A 120 13.43 7.02 3.33
CA LEU A 120 14.74 6.59 2.83
C LEU A 120 14.76 5.09 2.51
N ALA A 121 14.24 4.27 3.43
CA ALA A 121 14.16 2.83 3.24
C ALA A 121 13.18 2.43 2.12
N ASN A 122 12.05 3.13 1.99
CA ASN A 122 11.10 2.93 0.89
C ASN A 122 11.74 3.27 -0.47
N ALA A 123 12.49 4.37 -0.56
CA ALA A 123 13.20 4.74 -1.78
C ALA A 123 14.18 3.64 -2.22
N TYR A 124 14.98 3.10 -1.28
CA TYR A 124 15.87 1.96 -1.55
C TYR A 124 15.13 0.71 -2.03
N ARG A 125 14.02 0.37 -1.39
CA ARG A 125 13.19 -0.75 -1.81
C ARG A 125 12.63 -0.56 -3.21
N MET A 126 12.09 0.62 -3.53
CA MET A 126 11.49 0.89 -4.84
C MET A 126 12.54 0.93 -5.97
N VAL A 127 13.73 1.46 -5.71
CA VAL A 127 14.86 1.37 -6.65
C VAL A 127 15.26 -0.08 -6.88
N THR A 128 15.42 -0.87 -5.81
CA THR A 128 15.80 -2.28 -5.91
C THR A 128 14.73 -3.11 -6.63
N PHE A 129 13.45 -2.83 -6.35
CA PHE A 129 12.31 -3.46 -7.01
C PHE A 129 12.32 -3.18 -8.51
N GLY A 130 12.51 -1.91 -8.90
CA GLY A 130 12.59 -1.50 -10.30
C GLY A 130 13.73 -2.20 -11.05
N LEU A 131 14.94 -2.19 -10.48
CA LEU A 131 16.07 -2.92 -11.06
C LEU A 131 15.75 -4.40 -11.25
N LYS A 132 15.27 -5.09 -10.20
CA LYS A 132 14.94 -6.51 -10.30
C LYS A 132 13.89 -6.80 -11.36
N ARG A 133 12.82 -6.00 -11.41
CA ARG A 133 11.79 -6.11 -12.44
C ARG A 133 12.38 -5.96 -13.83
N ASP A 134 13.26 -4.98 -14.04
CA ASP A 134 13.86 -4.71 -15.35
C ASP A 134 14.79 -5.85 -15.79
N TYR A 135 15.58 -6.43 -14.87
CA TYR A 135 16.37 -7.65 -15.13
C TYR A 135 15.47 -8.85 -15.49
N LEU A 136 14.38 -9.07 -14.76
CA LEU A 136 13.41 -10.15 -15.07
C LEU A 136 12.81 -9.95 -16.45
N LYS A 137 12.41 -8.72 -16.78
CA LYS A 137 11.83 -8.38 -18.09
C LYS A 137 12.84 -8.59 -19.23
N ALA A 138 14.08 -8.19 -19.03
CA ALA A 138 15.15 -8.40 -20.02
C ALA A 138 15.43 -9.89 -20.24
N ALA A 139 15.46 -10.70 -19.17
CA ALA A 139 15.66 -12.14 -19.29
C ALA A 139 14.55 -12.85 -20.07
N LEU A 140 13.29 -12.44 -19.86
CA LEU A 140 12.14 -12.93 -20.63
C LEU A 140 12.23 -12.60 -22.13
N GLN A 141 12.86 -11.49 -22.50
CA GLN A 141 13.07 -11.10 -23.91
C GLN A 141 14.25 -11.82 -24.56
N GLY A 142 15.19 -12.32 -23.76
CA GLY A 142 16.42 -12.98 -24.22
C GLY A 142 16.38 -14.51 -24.19
N ASP A 143 15.20 -15.12 -24.12
CA ASP A 143 14.98 -16.58 -24.01
C ASP A 143 15.71 -17.25 -22.81
N SER A 144 16.08 -16.49 -21.77
CA SER A 144 16.67 -17.06 -20.56
C SER A 144 15.57 -17.57 -19.62
N LEU A 145 15.52 -18.89 -19.44
CA LEU A 145 14.58 -19.55 -18.52
C LEU A 145 14.87 -19.29 -17.03
N ALA A 146 16.07 -18.81 -16.70
CA ALA A 146 16.52 -18.55 -15.33
C ALA A 146 17.27 -17.20 -15.27
N PRO A 147 16.58 -16.08 -14.98
CA PRO A 147 17.24 -14.80 -14.76
C PRO A 147 18.21 -14.90 -13.57
N GLU A 148 19.51 -14.78 -13.85
CA GLU A 148 20.52 -14.60 -12.81
C GLU A 148 20.69 -13.11 -12.51
N PHE A 149 20.37 -12.73 -11.28
CA PHE A 149 20.66 -11.37 -10.82
C PHE A 149 22.14 -11.20 -10.55
N PRO A 150 22.70 -10.01 -10.83
CA PRO A 150 24.07 -9.72 -10.44
C PRO A 150 24.23 -9.74 -8.90
N PRO A 151 25.44 -9.99 -8.38
CA PRO A 151 25.66 -10.18 -6.94
C PRO A 151 25.13 -9.04 -6.06
N HIS A 152 25.26 -7.79 -6.51
CA HIS A 152 24.78 -6.60 -5.77
C HIS A 152 23.25 -6.53 -5.65
N LEU A 153 22.51 -7.32 -6.43
CA LEU A 153 21.06 -7.30 -6.49
C LEU A 153 20.41 -8.60 -5.98
N LYS A 154 21.08 -9.75 -6.10
CA LYS A 154 20.55 -11.09 -5.84
C LYS A 154 19.71 -11.19 -4.55
N GLU A 155 20.29 -10.84 -3.41
CA GLU A 155 19.64 -10.97 -2.09
C GLU A 155 18.97 -9.66 -1.60
N GLN A 156 19.05 -8.59 -2.40
CA GLN A 156 18.54 -7.28 -2.01
C GLN A 156 17.04 -7.14 -2.32
N PRO A 157 16.27 -6.32 -1.57
CA PRO A 157 16.70 -5.52 -0.42
C PRO A 157 16.63 -6.30 0.91
N VAL A 158 16.19 -7.57 0.89
CA VAL A 158 15.96 -8.39 2.08
C VAL A 158 17.21 -8.54 2.94
N ALA A 159 18.36 -8.88 2.36
CA ALA A 159 19.61 -9.08 3.12
C ALA A 159 20.00 -7.83 3.92
N PHE A 160 19.99 -6.66 3.29
CA PHE A 160 20.32 -5.41 3.97
C PHE A 160 19.31 -5.05 5.06
N LEU A 161 18.01 -5.16 4.78
CA LEU A 161 16.98 -4.77 5.75
C LEU A 161 16.92 -5.75 6.93
N LYS A 162 17.32 -7.01 6.72
CA LYS A 162 17.51 -7.98 7.78
C LYS A 162 18.70 -7.62 8.67
N GLU A 163 19.85 -7.29 8.07
CA GLU A 163 21.02 -6.77 8.79
C GLU A 163 20.65 -5.52 9.61
N LEU A 164 19.84 -4.63 9.04
CA LEU A 164 19.40 -3.39 9.70
C LEU A 164 18.52 -3.68 10.93
N ASP A 165 17.52 -4.55 10.81
CA ASP A 165 16.63 -4.97 11.91
C ASP A 165 17.40 -5.73 13.01
N GLU A 166 18.34 -6.60 12.63
CA GLU A 166 19.20 -7.31 13.59
C GLU A 166 20.06 -6.35 14.44
N ARG A 167 20.51 -5.23 13.86
CA ARG A 167 21.28 -4.20 14.57
C ARG A 167 20.42 -3.24 15.37
N ARG A 168 19.24 -2.90 14.87
CA ARG A 168 18.30 -1.96 15.50
C ARG A 168 16.87 -2.41 15.23
N SER A 169 16.38 -3.33 16.04
CA SER A 169 15.02 -3.87 15.90
C SER A 169 13.99 -2.89 16.45
N THR A 170 13.38 -2.12 15.56
CA THR A 170 12.29 -1.15 15.81
C THR A 170 11.04 -1.55 15.03
N ARG A 171 9.93 -0.86 15.23
CA ARG A 171 8.71 -1.10 14.45
C ARG A 171 8.94 -0.80 12.96
N GLU A 172 9.67 0.27 12.66
CA GLU A 172 9.94 0.79 11.32
C GLU A 172 10.91 -0.10 10.54
N THR A 173 12.00 -0.56 11.17
CA THR A 173 12.94 -1.50 10.53
C THR A 173 12.29 -2.85 10.23
N LYS A 174 11.49 -3.38 11.17
CA LYS A 174 10.66 -4.58 10.94
C LYS A 174 9.67 -4.39 9.80
N LEU A 175 8.98 -3.26 9.74
CA LEU A 175 8.05 -2.95 8.67
C LEU A 175 8.75 -2.98 7.31
N GLN A 176 9.93 -2.37 7.21
CA GLN A 176 10.68 -2.32 5.95
C GLN A 176 11.16 -3.71 5.52
N LEU A 177 11.66 -4.52 6.45
CA LEU A 177 12.01 -5.91 6.18
C LEU A 177 10.79 -6.72 5.72
N ALA A 178 9.66 -6.60 6.42
CA ALA A 178 8.43 -7.31 6.07
C ALA A 178 7.92 -6.93 4.68
N LEU A 179 7.97 -5.64 4.33
CA LEU A 179 7.58 -5.16 3.02
C LEU A 179 8.56 -5.58 1.92
N ALA A 180 9.87 -5.67 2.20
CA ALA A 180 10.84 -6.24 1.26
C ALA A 180 10.55 -7.71 0.93
N TRP A 181 10.04 -8.46 1.90
CA TRP A 181 9.52 -9.81 1.64
C TRP A 181 8.24 -9.80 0.80
N VAL A 182 7.33 -8.83 0.99
CA VAL A 182 6.16 -8.66 0.10
C VAL A 182 6.63 -8.32 -1.32
N ASP A 183 7.58 -7.41 -1.47
CA ASP A 183 8.18 -7.04 -2.77
C ASP A 183 8.78 -8.26 -3.47
N HIS A 184 9.53 -9.09 -2.72
CA HIS A 184 10.10 -10.33 -3.23
C HIS A 184 8.99 -11.30 -3.68
N MET A 185 7.98 -11.51 -2.84
CA MET A 185 6.81 -12.32 -3.17
C MET A 185 6.08 -11.82 -4.43
N LEU A 186 6.03 -10.50 -4.64
CA LEU A 186 5.43 -9.91 -5.83
C LEU A 186 6.31 -10.12 -7.06
N LEU A 187 7.63 -9.98 -7.00
CA LEU A 187 8.49 -10.15 -8.18
C LEU A 187 8.62 -11.61 -8.64
N PHE A 188 8.53 -12.57 -7.73
CA PHE A 188 8.75 -13.99 -8.02
C PHE A 188 7.46 -14.80 -7.89
N PRO A 189 6.73 -15.07 -8.99
CA PRO A 189 5.44 -15.76 -8.92
C PRO A 189 5.55 -17.25 -8.62
N ALA A 190 6.74 -17.86 -8.78
CA ALA A 190 6.99 -19.27 -8.47
C ALA A 190 6.66 -19.57 -6.99
N LEU A 191 5.87 -20.62 -6.75
CA LEU A 191 5.34 -20.92 -5.43
C LEU A 191 6.43 -21.19 -4.40
N GLU A 192 7.53 -21.80 -4.81
CA GLU A 192 8.69 -22.15 -3.98
C GLU A 192 9.38 -20.91 -3.39
N ILE A 193 9.28 -19.77 -4.08
CA ILE A 193 9.83 -18.48 -3.64
C ILE A 193 8.76 -17.67 -2.91
N LYS A 194 7.55 -17.65 -3.48
CA LYS A 194 6.43 -16.85 -3.02
C LYS A 194 5.93 -17.28 -1.63
N ALA A 195 5.82 -18.58 -1.38
CA ALA A 195 5.25 -19.10 -0.14
C ALA A 195 6.14 -18.79 1.08
N PRO A 196 7.47 -19.06 1.06
CA PRO A 196 8.34 -18.66 2.17
C PRO A 196 8.35 -17.15 2.42
N ALA A 197 8.46 -16.33 1.37
CA ALA A 197 8.46 -14.87 1.50
C ALA A 197 7.14 -14.34 2.10
N SER A 198 6.01 -14.95 1.72
CA SER A 198 4.70 -14.63 2.32
C SER A 198 4.70 -14.90 3.83
N VAL A 199 5.18 -16.08 4.25
CA VAL A 199 5.24 -16.47 5.67
C VAL A 199 6.12 -15.53 6.48
N GLU A 200 7.35 -15.29 6.04
CA GLU A 200 8.30 -14.39 6.72
C GLU A 200 7.70 -12.99 6.93
N SER A 201 7.11 -12.43 5.88
CA SER A 201 6.44 -11.13 5.94
C SER A 201 5.25 -11.14 6.92
N VAL A 202 4.37 -12.14 6.86
CA VAL A 202 3.21 -12.24 7.77
C VAL A 202 3.65 -12.38 9.23
N ASP A 203 4.68 -13.17 9.51
CA ASP A 203 5.18 -13.38 10.87
C ASP A 203 5.73 -12.07 11.47
N ILE A 204 6.49 -11.30 10.69
CA ILE A 204 7.00 -9.99 11.12
C ILE A 204 5.85 -8.99 11.32
N LEU A 205 4.90 -8.92 10.38
CA LEU A 205 3.78 -7.97 10.46
C LEU A 205 2.83 -8.29 11.60
N THR A 206 2.64 -9.58 11.89
CA THR A 206 1.85 -10.02 13.04
C THR A 206 2.50 -9.61 14.35
N LYS A 207 3.84 -9.71 14.46
CA LYS A 207 4.55 -9.17 15.63
C LYS A 207 4.39 -7.65 15.79
N ILE A 208 4.30 -6.89 14.70
CA ILE A 208 4.03 -5.43 14.78
C ILE A 208 2.59 -5.18 15.27
N ILE A 209 1.61 -5.81 14.63
CA ILE A 209 0.18 -5.55 14.86
C ILE A 209 -0.25 -6.06 16.24
N ASP A 210 0.11 -7.30 16.58
CA ASP A 210 -0.28 -7.94 17.84
C ASP A 210 0.64 -7.51 19.00
N GLY A 211 1.81 -6.95 18.69
CA GLY A 211 2.79 -6.42 19.65
C GLY A 211 2.45 -5.03 20.23
N GLY A 212 1.21 -4.57 20.08
CA GLY A 212 0.73 -3.30 20.66
C GLY A 212 0.40 -2.19 19.64
N HIS A 213 0.43 -2.49 18.34
CA HIS A 213 0.13 -1.52 17.29
C HIS A 213 -1.01 -1.98 16.35
N PRO A 214 -2.21 -2.33 16.87
CA PRO A 214 -3.28 -2.93 16.07
C PRO A 214 -3.84 -2.01 14.98
N GLY A 215 -3.65 -0.69 15.11
CA GLY A 215 -4.10 0.33 14.15
C GLY A 215 -2.99 0.86 13.23
N TYR A 216 -1.79 0.28 13.23
CA TYR A 216 -0.66 0.81 12.45
C TYR A 216 -0.87 0.54 10.95
N ALA A 217 -1.26 1.60 10.23
CA ALA A 217 -1.75 1.53 8.86
C ALA A 217 -0.74 0.93 7.87
N PRO A 218 0.57 1.25 7.91
CA PRO A 218 1.53 0.64 7.00
C PRO A 218 1.63 -0.89 7.16
N ALA A 219 1.57 -1.41 8.39
CA ALA A 219 1.62 -2.86 8.61
C ALA A 219 0.32 -3.56 8.18
N LEU A 220 -0.84 -2.93 8.44
CA LEU A 220 -2.14 -3.43 7.96
C LEU A 220 -2.19 -3.48 6.43
N LEU A 221 -1.69 -2.43 5.76
CA LEU A 221 -1.55 -2.40 4.31
C LEU A 221 -0.68 -3.57 3.82
N ALA A 222 0.53 -3.71 4.37
CA ALA A 222 1.48 -4.74 3.98
C ALA A 222 0.92 -6.16 4.17
N ARG A 223 0.31 -6.44 5.34
CA ARG A 223 -0.20 -7.78 5.68
C ARG A 223 -1.45 -8.12 4.86
N GLY A 224 -2.31 -7.13 4.67
CA GLY A 224 -3.48 -7.24 3.81
C GLY A 224 -3.11 -7.55 2.35
N LEU A 225 -2.10 -6.87 1.80
CA LEU A 225 -1.60 -7.15 0.46
C LEU A 225 -0.96 -8.54 0.37
N ASN A 226 -0.16 -8.92 1.37
CA ASN A 226 0.41 -10.26 1.45
C ASN A 226 -0.69 -11.34 1.38
N HIS A 227 -1.70 -11.25 2.26
CA HIS A 227 -2.84 -12.15 2.27
C HIS A 227 -3.62 -12.14 0.95
N LEU A 228 -3.81 -10.97 0.32
CA LEU A 228 -4.50 -10.84 -0.95
C LEU A 228 -3.74 -11.55 -2.08
N HIS A 229 -2.43 -11.37 -2.14
CA HIS A 229 -1.60 -11.96 -3.20
C HIS A 229 -1.26 -13.43 -2.93
N ARG A 230 -1.42 -13.95 -1.71
CA ARG A 230 -1.28 -15.38 -1.42
C ARG A 230 -2.32 -16.18 -2.25
N PRO A 231 -1.91 -17.26 -2.95
CA PRO A 231 -2.85 -18.09 -3.72
C PRO A 231 -3.94 -18.66 -2.79
N ALA A 232 -5.20 -18.61 -3.19
CA ALA A 232 -6.32 -19.01 -2.33
C ALA A 232 -6.28 -20.50 -1.97
N ARG A 233 -5.65 -21.31 -2.82
CA ARG A 233 -5.47 -22.76 -2.63
C ARG A 233 -4.16 -23.14 -1.94
N LEU A 234 -3.30 -22.17 -1.61
CA LEU A 234 -2.04 -22.45 -0.91
C LEU A 234 -2.32 -22.76 0.57
N VAL A 235 -2.12 -24.01 0.96
CA VAL A 235 -2.31 -24.48 2.35
C VAL A 235 -1.01 -24.53 3.15
N TRP A 236 0.14 -24.27 2.51
CA TRP A 236 1.45 -24.42 3.16
C TRP A 236 1.98 -23.11 3.79
N PRO A 237 2.60 -23.18 4.98
CA PRO A 237 2.58 -24.31 5.90
C PRO A 237 1.18 -24.43 6.54
N GLU A 238 0.73 -25.66 6.83
CA GLU A 238 -0.64 -25.91 7.34
C GLU A 238 -0.89 -25.21 8.68
N SER A 239 0.16 -25.09 9.50
CA SER A 239 0.17 -24.33 10.74
C SER A 239 -0.05 -22.82 10.56
N ALA A 240 0.20 -22.27 9.37
CA ALA A 240 0.00 -20.86 9.03
C ALA A 240 -1.06 -20.68 7.93
N LYS A 241 -2.09 -21.54 7.94
CA LYS A 241 -3.22 -21.43 7.01
C LYS A 241 -3.91 -20.08 7.19
N THR A 242 -3.82 -19.24 6.16
CA THR A 242 -4.46 -17.93 6.16
C THR A 242 -5.98 -18.07 6.12
N PRO A 243 -6.71 -17.46 7.06
CA PRO A 243 -8.17 -17.39 6.99
C PRO A 243 -8.64 -16.73 5.69
N LYS A 244 -9.75 -17.20 5.11
CA LYS A 244 -10.28 -16.70 3.83
C LYS A 244 -10.55 -15.19 3.81
N ASP A 245 -10.80 -14.59 4.98
CA ASP A 245 -11.11 -13.17 5.15
C ASP A 245 -9.95 -12.35 5.74
N ALA A 246 -8.74 -12.92 5.85
CA ALA A 246 -7.61 -12.22 6.47
C ALA A 246 -7.22 -10.94 5.70
N ALA A 247 -7.18 -10.99 4.37
CA ALA A 247 -6.97 -9.82 3.53
C ALA A 247 -8.07 -8.76 3.73
N VAL A 248 -9.33 -9.19 3.85
CA VAL A 248 -10.45 -8.28 4.11
C VAL A 248 -10.26 -7.56 5.45
N ARG A 249 -9.90 -8.29 6.51
CA ARG A 249 -9.70 -7.72 7.85
C ARG A 249 -8.64 -6.61 7.84
N ASP A 250 -7.46 -6.90 7.30
CA ASP A 250 -6.33 -5.98 7.32
C ASP A 250 -6.56 -4.77 6.40
N VAL A 251 -6.99 -5.00 5.16
CA VAL A 251 -7.24 -3.92 4.19
C VAL A 251 -8.41 -3.04 4.64
N ALA A 252 -9.50 -3.61 5.15
CA ALA A 252 -10.63 -2.83 5.64
C ALA A 252 -10.26 -1.98 6.86
N LEU A 253 -9.45 -2.52 7.80
CA LEU A 253 -8.98 -1.74 8.94
C LEU A 253 -8.03 -0.62 8.49
N CYS A 254 -7.12 -0.88 7.55
CA CYS A 254 -6.27 0.14 6.94
C CYS A 254 -7.11 1.29 6.32
N VAL A 255 -8.15 0.95 5.56
CA VAL A 255 -9.07 1.94 4.98
C VAL A 255 -9.80 2.73 6.06
N ALA A 256 -10.29 2.05 7.11
CA ALA A 256 -11.01 2.70 8.20
C ALA A 256 -10.11 3.68 8.97
N VAL A 257 -8.86 3.28 9.26
CA VAL A 257 -7.84 4.13 9.90
C VAL A 257 -7.50 5.32 9.02
N GLY A 258 -7.22 5.11 7.73
CA GLY A 258 -6.94 6.19 6.78
C GLY A 258 -8.10 7.20 6.71
N ARG A 259 -9.35 6.73 6.71
CA ARG A 259 -10.54 7.59 6.76
C ARG A 259 -10.66 8.40 8.05
N LYS A 260 -10.29 7.82 9.21
CA LYS A 260 -10.31 8.53 10.50
C LYS A 260 -9.40 9.76 10.47
N PHE A 261 -8.22 9.64 9.85
CA PHE A 261 -7.21 10.70 9.82
C PHE A 261 -7.17 11.51 8.52
N GLY A 262 -8.01 11.18 7.54
CA GLY A 262 -8.00 11.86 6.23
C GLY A 262 -6.71 11.60 5.42
N ALA A 263 -6.05 10.46 5.64
CA ALA A 263 -4.76 10.14 5.04
C ALA A 263 -4.87 9.47 3.65
N GLY A 264 -3.79 9.58 2.88
CA GLY A 264 -3.61 8.95 1.57
C GLY A 264 -4.24 9.73 0.40
N SER A 265 -3.56 9.75 -0.75
CA SER A 265 -4.12 10.34 -1.98
C SER A 265 -5.40 9.65 -2.43
N LYS A 266 -6.18 10.35 -3.26
CA LYS A 266 -7.33 9.76 -3.98
C LYS A 266 -6.93 8.51 -4.75
N ARG A 267 -5.71 8.48 -5.30
CA ARG A 267 -5.16 7.31 -5.97
C ARG A 267 -4.98 6.16 -5.00
N LEU A 268 -4.28 6.35 -3.86
CA LEU A 268 -4.15 5.31 -2.83
C LEU A 268 -5.51 4.81 -2.35
N GLN A 269 -6.44 5.72 -2.04
CA GLN A 269 -7.79 5.35 -1.59
C GLN A 269 -8.54 4.52 -2.62
N ALA A 270 -8.45 4.88 -3.90
CA ALA A 270 -9.05 4.10 -4.99
C ALA A 270 -8.39 2.73 -5.14
N THR A 271 -7.06 2.65 -5.07
CA THR A 271 -6.32 1.39 -5.16
C THR A 271 -6.63 0.47 -3.97
N LEU A 272 -6.72 1.00 -2.75
CA LEU A 272 -7.18 0.27 -1.57
C LEU A 272 -8.61 -0.24 -1.73
N ALA A 273 -9.51 0.56 -2.32
CA ALA A 273 -10.86 0.13 -2.62
C ALA A 273 -10.89 -0.99 -3.67
N VAL A 274 -10.02 -0.97 -4.69
CA VAL A 274 -9.84 -2.10 -5.62
C VAL A 274 -9.37 -3.34 -4.87
N ALA A 275 -8.30 -3.23 -4.09
CA ALA A 275 -7.73 -4.35 -3.32
C ALA A 275 -8.72 -4.95 -2.33
N LEU A 276 -9.55 -4.11 -1.67
CA LEU A 276 -10.58 -4.57 -0.76
C LEU A 276 -11.70 -5.31 -1.51
N GLY A 277 -12.10 -4.82 -2.69
CA GLY A 277 -13.04 -5.54 -3.55
C GLY A 277 -12.49 -6.91 -3.96
N ASP A 278 -11.22 -6.97 -4.35
CA ASP A 278 -10.53 -8.21 -4.72
C ASP A 278 -10.43 -9.18 -3.52
N ALA A 279 -10.16 -8.66 -2.32
CA ALA A 279 -10.18 -9.46 -1.09
C ALA A 279 -11.59 -10.03 -0.80
N TYR A 280 -12.66 -9.26 -1.05
CA TYR A 280 -14.02 -9.75 -0.92
C TYR A 280 -14.39 -10.81 -1.95
N VAL A 281 -13.83 -10.77 -3.16
CA VAL A 281 -13.97 -11.86 -4.14
C VAL A 281 -13.37 -13.15 -3.58
N LYS A 282 -12.12 -13.12 -3.08
CA LYS A 282 -11.49 -14.30 -2.46
C LYS A 282 -12.25 -14.81 -1.23
N ALA A 283 -12.93 -13.92 -0.51
CA ALA A 283 -13.79 -14.28 0.62
C ALA A 283 -15.20 -14.75 0.21
N GLY A 284 -15.52 -14.81 -1.09
CA GLY A 284 -16.82 -15.27 -1.61
C GLY A 284 -17.97 -14.27 -1.45
N ARG A 285 -17.68 -12.96 -1.28
CA ARG A 285 -18.67 -11.90 -1.03
C ARG A 285 -18.80 -10.94 -2.23
N LEU A 286 -19.22 -11.46 -3.38
CA LEU A 286 -19.21 -10.73 -4.66
C LEU A 286 -20.02 -9.42 -4.66
N ASN A 287 -21.18 -9.40 -4.00
CA ASN A 287 -22.00 -8.18 -3.91
C ASN A 287 -21.26 -7.03 -3.21
N VAL A 288 -20.46 -7.36 -2.19
CA VAL A 288 -19.64 -6.39 -1.46
C VAL A 288 -18.44 -5.97 -2.31
N ALA A 289 -17.82 -6.92 -3.01
CA ALA A 289 -16.71 -6.63 -3.93
C ALA A 289 -17.09 -5.60 -5.00
N ARG A 290 -18.23 -5.78 -5.67
CA ARG A 290 -18.72 -4.85 -6.70
C ARG A 290 -18.97 -3.45 -6.14
N SER A 291 -19.43 -3.33 -4.90
CA SER A 291 -19.63 -2.02 -4.25
C SER A 291 -18.29 -1.28 -4.05
N TRP A 292 -17.24 -2.00 -3.67
CA TRP A 292 -15.91 -1.45 -3.48
C TRP A 292 -15.23 -1.04 -4.79
N TRP A 293 -15.41 -1.80 -5.85
CA TRP A 293 -14.93 -1.39 -7.18
C TRP A 293 -15.65 -0.14 -7.70
N GLN A 294 -16.95 0.00 -7.43
CA GLN A 294 -17.68 1.23 -7.75
C GLN A 294 -17.14 2.43 -6.97
N ILE A 295 -16.81 2.25 -5.68
CA ILE A 295 -16.16 3.28 -4.86
C ILE A 295 -14.83 3.69 -5.48
N ALA A 296 -13.97 2.72 -5.84
CA ALA A 296 -12.69 3.00 -6.49
C ALA A 296 -12.87 3.84 -7.77
N GLN A 297 -13.86 3.47 -8.60
CA GLN A 297 -14.17 4.17 -9.84
C GLN A 297 -14.58 5.64 -9.63
N ASN A 298 -15.23 5.93 -8.50
CA ASN A 298 -15.69 7.28 -8.15
C ASN A 298 -14.58 8.12 -7.50
N LEU A 299 -13.67 7.48 -6.77
CA LEU A 299 -12.57 8.16 -6.08
C LEU A 299 -11.49 8.67 -7.04
N CYS A 300 -11.15 7.90 -8.07
CA CYS A 300 -10.04 8.23 -8.99
C CYS A 300 -10.42 8.00 -10.45
N ARG A 301 -10.17 8.99 -11.32
CA ARG A 301 -10.48 8.94 -12.76
C ARG A 301 -9.28 8.55 -13.64
N GLU A 302 -8.14 8.21 -13.04
CA GLU A 302 -6.95 7.80 -13.78
C GLU A 302 -7.20 6.53 -14.60
N LYS A 303 -6.61 6.49 -15.80
CA LYS A 303 -6.94 5.50 -16.83
C LYS A 303 -6.69 4.07 -16.37
N ASP A 304 -5.60 3.84 -15.66
CA ASP A 304 -5.18 2.53 -15.16
C ASP A 304 -6.12 1.99 -14.07
N VAL A 305 -6.51 2.81 -13.09
CA VAL A 305 -7.51 2.46 -12.07
C VAL A 305 -8.85 2.15 -12.73
N GLN A 306 -9.30 2.99 -13.67
CA GLN A 306 -10.53 2.78 -14.40
C GLN A 306 -10.50 1.48 -15.22
N GLN A 307 -9.37 1.17 -15.86
CA GLN A 307 -9.20 -0.08 -16.60
C GLN A 307 -9.20 -1.29 -15.68
N ALA A 308 -8.53 -1.22 -14.52
CA ALA A 308 -8.53 -2.30 -13.54
C ALA A 308 -9.96 -2.64 -13.07
N VAL A 309 -10.75 -1.63 -12.73
CA VAL A 309 -12.16 -1.77 -12.34
C VAL A 309 -13.01 -2.34 -13.49
N ARG A 310 -12.84 -1.83 -14.73
CA ARG A 310 -13.59 -2.35 -15.89
C ARG A 310 -13.32 -3.82 -16.17
N ARG A 311 -12.07 -4.28 -16.03
CA ARG A 311 -11.72 -5.71 -16.17
C ARG A 311 -12.50 -6.56 -15.16
N ARG A 312 -12.58 -6.11 -13.90
CA ARG A 312 -13.31 -6.82 -12.83
C ARG A 312 -14.80 -6.96 -13.10
N TYR A 313 -15.45 -5.92 -13.64
CA TYR A 313 -16.86 -5.99 -14.05
C TYR A 313 -17.11 -6.85 -15.31
N ALA A 314 -16.08 -7.11 -16.12
CA ALA A 314 -16.20 -7.94 -17.31
C ALA A 314 -16.12 -9.45 -17.00
N TRP A 315 -15.69 -9.82 -15.80
CA TRP A 315 -15.60 -11.22 -15.38
C TRP A 315 -16.98 -11.78 -15.03
N ARG A 316 -17.23 -13.03 -15.42
CA ARG A 316 -18.43 -13.78 -15.02
C ARG A 316 -18.26 -14.27 -13.58
N ASP A 317 -19.35 -14.39 -12.85
CA ASP A 317 -19.31 -14.74 -11.43
C ASP A 317 -18.71 -16.14 -11.18
N GLU A 318 -18.86 -17.08 -12.12
CA GLU A 318 -18.31 -18.44 -12.01
C GLU A 318 -16.79 -18.48 -12.20
N GLU A 319 -16.22 -17.57 -12.98
CA GLU A 319 -14.77 -17.52 -13.29
C GLU A 319 -14.03 -16.47 -12.45
N ILE A 320 -14.74 -15.66 -11.66
CA ILE A 320 -14.21 -14.42 -11.11
C ILE A 320 -13.00 -14.61 -10.19
N VAL A 321 -12.97 -15.72 -9.44
CA VAL A 321 -11.84 -16.04 -8.55
C VAL A 321 -10.61 -16.41 -9.38
N ASP A 322 -10.76 -17.29 -10.37
CA ASP A 322 -9.64 -17.72 -11.21
C ASP A 322 -9.09 -16.54 -12.03
N ARG A 323 -9.98 -15.70 -12.60
CA ARG A 323 -9.58 -14.45 -13.28
C ARG A 323 -8.85 -13.47 -12.38
N LEU A 324 -9.30 -13.35 -11.13
CA LEU A 324 -8.64 -12.52 -10.15
C LEU A 324 -7.24 -13.07 -9.81
N GLU A 325 -7.09 -14.39 -9.65
CA GLU A 325 -5.77 -15.00 -9.41
C GLU A 325 -4.82 -14.76 -10.59
N GLU A 326 -5.30 -14.95 -11.82
CA GLU A 326 -4.52 -14.62 -13.03
C GLU A 326 -4.11 -13.14 -13.10
N GLU A 327 -4.99 -12.20 -12.72
CA GLU A 327 -4.70 -10.76 -12.72
C GLU A 327 -3.70 -10.39 -11.61
N LEU A 328 -3.87 -10.96 -10.40
CA LEU A 328 -2.95 -10.74 -9.28
C LEU A 328 -1.59 -11.40 -9.52
N ASP A 329 -1.51 -12.39 -10.41
CA ASP A 329 -0.27 -12.99 -10.91
C ASP A 329 0.36 -12.16 -12.04
N ARG A 330 -0.44 -11.65 -13.00
CA ARG A 330 0.05 -10.84 -14.13
C ARG A 330 0.52 -9.45 -13.75
N SER A 331 -0.17 -8.79 -12.82
CA SER A 331 0.21 -7.45 -12.38
C SER A 331 1.66 -7.42 -11.84
N ARG A 332 2.13 -8.49 -11.21
CA ARG A 332 3.45 -8.63 -10.57
C ARG A 332 4.67 -8.21 -11.38
N SER A 333 4.80 -8.69 -12.61
CA SER A 333 5.98 -8.47 -13.47
C SER A 333 5.90 -7.17 -14.27
N GLU A 334 4.74 -6.51 -14.28
CA GLU A 334 4.45 -5.33 -15.10
C GLU A 334 4.21 -4.07 -14.27
N LEU A 335 4.36 -4.14 -12.93
CA LEU A 335 4.14 -3.01 -12.04
C LEU A 335 5.29 -2.00 -12.15
N ASP A 336 5.01 -0.87 -12.80
CA ASP A 336 5.86 0.31 -12.75
C ASP A 336 5.91 0.92 -11.35
N ARG A 337 4.80 0.81 -10.60
CA ARG A 337 4.65 1.30 -9.23
C ARG A 337 3.85 0.28 -8.40
N PRO A 338 4.51 -0.57 -7.59
CA PRO A 338 3.81 -1.57 -6.80
C PRO A 338 2.99 -0.91 -5.68
N MET A 339 1.90 -1.55 -5.26
CA MET A 339 1.08 -1.08 -4.13
C MET A 339 1.83 -1.06 -2.78
N THR A 340 2.98 -1.73 -2.71
CA THR A 340 3.87 -1.76 -1.56
C THR A 340 4.78 -0.53 -1.46
N ASP A 341 4.72 0.37 -2.45
CA ASP A 341 5.32 1.69 -2.38
C ASP A 341 4.58 2.54 -1.35
N LEU A 342 5.21 2.74 -0.19
CA LEU A 342 4.64 3.54 0.89
C LEU A 342 4.50 5.00 0.51
N SER A 343 5.15 5.47 -0.57
CA SER A 343 5.02 6.85 -1.04
C SER A 343 3.58 7.26 -1.33
N LEU A 344 2.73 6.30 -1.68
CA LEU A 344 1.30 6.51 -1.88
C LEU A 344 0.56 6.99 -0.61
N MET A 345 1.12 6.75 0.59
CA MET A 345 0.52 7.15 1.86
C MET A 345 0.70 8.64 2.15
N TRP A 346 1.82 9.25 1.73
CA TRP A 346 2.14 10.66 1.96
C TRP A 346 2.05 11.55 0.71
N ASN A 347 2.03 10.99 -0.50
CA ASN A 347 1.94 11.75 -1.76
C ASN A 347 0.50 12.04 -2.20
#